data_AF-A0A3D9LJP6-F1
#
_entry.id   AF-A0A3D9LJP6-F1
#
_cell.length_a   1.000
_cell.length_b   1.000
_cell.length_c   1.000
_cell.angle_alpha   90.00
_cell.angle_beta   90.00
_cell.angle_gamma   90.00
#
_symmetry.space_group_name_H-M   'P 1'
#
loop_
_entity.id
_entity.type
_entity.pdbx_description
1 polymer ?
#
loop_
_entity_poly.entity_id
_entity_poly.type
_entity_poly.pdbx_seq_one_letter_code
_entity_poly.pdbx_strand_id
1 'polypeptide(L)'
;MAKHRTPYPAEFRAQMVELVKAGRTPEELEKEFEPTAQTIYNWVAQADRDAGRRHDGLTTTEREELTRLRRKVRQLEVERDILSKAAAWFARETGTVPDKGSSS
;
A
#
# COMPACT_ATOMS: atom_id res chain seq x y z
N MET A 1 19.51 9.79 -6.84
CA MET A 1 18.08 9.60 -7.20
C MET A 1 17.85 8.12 -7.43
N ALA A 2 16.85 7.50 -6.79
CA ALA A 2 16.52 6.11 -7.06
C ALA A 2 16.12 5.98 -8.53
N LYS A 3 16.78 5.10 -9.30
CA LYS A 3 16.36 4.79 -10.68
C LYS A 3 14.99 4.10 -10.59
N HIS A 4 13.93 4.84 -10.90
CA HIS A 4 12.59 4.26 -11.03
C HIS A 4 12.59 3.34 -12.25
N ARG A 5 12.65 2.03 -12.02
CA ARG A 5 12.38 1.04 -13.07
C ARG A 5 10.86 0.93 -13.23
N THR A 6 10.41 0.95 -14.47
CA THR A 6 9.02 0.65 -14.81
C THR A 6 8.70 -0.76 -14.31
N PRO A 7 7.61 -0.96 -13.55
CA PRO A 7 7.19 -2.28 -13.13
C PRO A 7 6.95 -3.20 -14.34
N TYR A 8 7.32 -4.47 -14.21
CA TYR A 8 7.01 -5.45 -15.24
C TYR A 8 5.49 -5.58 -15.44
N PRO A 9 5.02 -5.71 -16.70
CA PRO A 9 3.61 -5.95 -16.99
C PRO A 9 3.04 -7.13 -16.20
N ALA A 10 1.76 -7.04 -15.80
CA ALA A 10 1.12 -8.09 -15.01
C ALA A 10 1.07 -9.43 -15.77
N GLU A 11 0.76 -9.39 -17.07
CA GLU A 11 0.71 -10.58 -17.94
C GLU A 11 2.07 -11.28 -18.03
N PHE A 12 3.15 -10.50 -18.19
CA PHE A 12 4.51 -11.05 -18.24
C PHE A 12 4.88 -11.73 -16.91
N ARG A 13 4.57 -11.10 -15.78
CA ARG A 13 4.79 -11.72 -14.46
C ARG A 13 4.01 -13.03 -14.30
N ALA A 14 2.75 -13.05 -14.74
CA ALA A 14 1.92 -14.25 -14.70
C ALA A 14 2.51 -15.38 -15.56
N GLN A 15 2.97 -15.06 -16.77
CA GLN A 15 3.61 -16.04 -17.65
C GLN A 15 4.86 -16.66 -17.02
N MET A 16 5.72 -15.85 -16.38
CA MET A 16 6.91 -16.34 -15.69
C MET A 16 6.56 -17.28 -14.53
N VAL A 17 5.51 -16.96 -13.76
CA VAL A 17 5.01 -17.83 -12.69
C VAL A 17 4.49 -19.16 -13.25
N GLU A 18 3.74 -19.13 -14.35
CA GLU A 18 3.22 -20.36 -14.97
C GLU A 18 4.34 -21.25 -15.52
N LEU A 19 5.39 -20.67 -16.11
CA LEU A 19 6.57 -21.43 -16.54
C LEU A 19 7.26 -22.13 -15.35
N VAL A 20 7.37 -21.46 -14.20
CA VAL A 20 7.94 -22.09 -12.99
C VAL A 20 7.05 -23.22 -12.48
N LYS A 21 5.73 -23.03 -12.45
CA LYS A 21 4.79 -24.09 -12.06
C LYS A 21 4.80 -25.28 -13.03
N ALA A 22 5.12 -25.05 -14.30
CA ALA A 22 5.32 -26.09 -15.29
C ALA A 22 6.65 -26.86 -15.15
N GLY A 23 7.49 -26.49 -14.18
CA GLY A 23 8.72 -27.20 -13.81
C GLY A 23 10.03 -26.53 -14.23
N ARG A 24 9.98 -25.35 -14.84
CA ARG A 24 11.20 -24.57 -15.16
C ARG A 24 11.77 -23.93 -13.92
N THR A 25 13.09 -23.77 -13.87
CA THR A 25 13.74 -23.10 -12.73
C THR A 25 13.83 -21.59 -12.96
N PRO A 26 13.69 -20.75 -11.91
CA PRO A 26 13.91 -19.31 -12.01
C PRO A 26 15.29 -18.93 -12.58
N GLU A 27 16.32 -19.75 -12.36
CA GLU A 27 17.69 -19.54 -12.88
C GLU A 27 17.79 -19.79 -14.39
N GLU A 28 17.01 -20.74 -14.94
CA GLU A 28 16.88 -20.90 -16.39
C GLU A 28 16.18 -19.69 -17.01
N LEU A 29 15.10 -19.24 -16.37
CA LEU A 29 14.32 -18.11 -16.83
C LEU A 29 15.12 -16.79 -16.79
N GLU A 30 15.98 -16.58 -15.81
CA GLU A 30 16.88 -15.42 -15.75
C GLU A 30 17.86 -15.36 -16.92
N LYS A 31 18.26 -16.51 -17.48
CA LYS A 31 19.17 -16.54 -18.63
C LYS A 31 18.47 -16.21 -19.95
N GLU A 32 17.16 -16.47 -20.03
CA GLU A 32 16.36 -16.28 -21.24
C GLU A 32 15.61 -14.93 -21.24
N PHE A 33 15.28 -14.41 -20.07
CA PHE A 33 14.48 -13.19 -19.89
C PHE A 33 15.22 -12.16 -19.03
N GLU A 34 14.78 -10.89 -19.07
CA GLU A 34 15.40 -9.81 -18.29
C GLU A 34 15.32 -9.95 -16.74
N PRO A 35 14.25 -10.49 -16.13
CA PRO A 35 14.14 -10.55 -14.68
C PRO A 35 15.15 -11.50 -14.05
N THR A 36 15.74 -11.07 -12.94
CA THR A 36 16.61 -11.93 -12.13
C THR A 36 15.84 -13.09 -11.51
N ALA A 37 16.49 -14.22 -11.21
CA ALA A 37 15.85 -15.37 -10.58
C ALA A 37 15.16 -14.97 -9.27
N GLN A 38 15.79 -14.12 -8.46
CA GLN A 38 15.20 -13.60 -7.23
C GLN A 38 13.88 -12.84 -7.46
N THR A 39 13.79 -12.09 -8.56
CA THR A 39 12.56 -11.38 -8.92
C THR A 39 11.44 -12.39 -9.23
N ILE A 40 11.77 -13.45 -9.96
CA ILE A 40 10.83 -14.51 -10.33
C ILE A 40 10.40 -15.30 -9.08
N TYR A 41 11.33 -15.64 -8.18
CA TYR A 41 11.01 -16.26 -6.88
C TYR A 41 9.99 -15.44 -6.09
N ASN A 42 10.16 -14.13 -6.05
CA ASN A 42 9.24 -13.24 -5.35
C ASN A 42 7.84 -13.26 -5.98
N TRP A 43 7.73 -13.33 -7.31
CA TRP A 43 6.44 -13.44 -8.00
C TRP A 43 5.76 -14.77 -7.72
N VAL A 44 6.50 -15.88 -7.73
CA VAL A 44 5.97 -17.20 -7.40
C VAL A 44 5.49 -17.23 -5.95
N ALA A 45 6.29 -16.73 -5.02
CA ALA A 45 5.89 -16.64 -3.61
C ALA A 45 4.64 -15.78 -3.41
N GLN A 46 4.50 -14.67 -4.14
CA GLN A 46 3.28 -13.85 -4.09
C GLN A 46 2.09 -14.60 -4.69
N ALA A 47 2.26 -15.26 -5.84
CA ALA A 47 1.20 -16.06 -6.47
C ALA A 47 0.75 -17.24 -5.59
N ASP A 48 1.66 -17.83 -4.81
CA ASP A 48 1.33 -18.86 -3.83
C ASP A 48 0.53 -18.30 -2.66
N ARG A 49 0.85 -17.09 -2.17
CA ARG A 49 0.04 -16.40 -1.15
C ARG A 49 -1.34 -16.09 -1.66
N ASP A 50 -1.42 -15.51 -2.86
CA ASP A 50 -2.69 -15.15 -3.50
C ASP A 50 -3.58 -16.38 -3.77
N ALA A 51 -2.96 -17.55 -4.00
CA ALA A 51 -3.66 -18.83 -4.13
C ALA A 51 -3.90 -19.57 -2.80
N GLY A 52 -3.53 -18.99 -1.66
CA GLY A 52 -3.73 -19.60 -0.34
C GLY A 52 -2.80 -20.79 -0.03
N ARG A 53 -1.75 -21.02 -0.82
CA ARG A 53 -0.73 -22.06 -0.56
C ARG A 53 0.33 -21.62 0.45
N ARG A 54 0.48 -20.32 0.67
CA ARG A 54 1.40 -19.72 1.64
C ARG A 54 0.68 -18.67 2.49
N HIS A 55 1.09 -18.57 3.76
CA HIS A 55 0.50 -17.64 4.75
C HIS A 55 1.55 -16.76 5.44
N ASP A 56 2.77 -16.71 4.92
CA ASP A 56 3.91 -15.96 5.48
C ASP A 56 3.88 -14.46 5.11
N GLY A 57 2.77 -13.95 4.60
CA GLY A 57 2.61 -12.55 4.20
C GLY A 57 1.23 -12.26 3.64
N LEU A 58 0.97 -10.99 3.35
CA LEU A 58 -0.29 -10.53 2.77
C LEU A 58 -0.42 -10.95 1.31
N THR A 59 -1.63 -11.34 0.94
CA THR A 59 -2.07 -11.41 -0.45
C THR A 59 -2.04 -10.03 -1.11
N THR A 60 -2.06 -10.01 -2.43
CA THR A 60 -2.12 -8.79 -3.23
C THR A 60 -3.38 -7.98 -2.88
N THR A 61 -4.52 -8.64 -2.74
CA THR A 61 -5.81 -8.00 -2.40
C THR A 61 -5.80 -7.40 -1.00
N GLU A 62 -5.29 -8.11 0.01
CA GLU A 62 -5.15 -7.57 1.37
C GLU A 62 -4.23 -6.35 1.42
N ARG A 63 -3.14 -6.37 0.64
CA ARG A 63 -2.20 -5.25 0.55
C ARG A 63 -2.82 -4.01 -0.09
N GLU A 64 -3.61 -4.20 -1.14
CA GLU A 64 -4.35 -3.13 -1.80
C GLU A 64 -5.38 -2.50 -0.85
N GLU A 65 -6.15 -3.34 -0.17
CA GLU A 65 -7.15 -2.90 0.81
C GLU A 65 -6.50 -2.14 1.97
N LEU A 66 -5.41 -2.67 2.53
CA LEU A 66 -4.64 -1.99 3.57
C LEU A 66 -4.16 -0.60 3.12
N THR A 67 -3.70 -0.49 1.88
CA THR A 67 -3.25 0.79 1.30
C THR A 67 -4.41 1.77 1.16
N ARG A 68 -5.56 1.29 0.66
CA ARG A 68 -6.79 2.09 0.53
C ARG A 68 -7.27 2.60 1.89
N LEU A 69 -7.32 1.73 2.89
CA LEU A 69 -7.74 2.07 4.24
C LEU A 69 -6.80 3.09 4.89
N ARG A 70 -5.48 2.92 4.76
CA ARG A 70 -4.49 3.90 5.28
C ARG A 70 -4.68 5.28 4.66
N ARG A 71 -4.98 5.36 3.36
CA ARG A 71 -5.30 6.64 2.69
C ARG A 71 -6.59 7.25 3.24
N LYS A 72 -7.63 6.43 3.41
CA LYS A 72 -8.91 6.88 3.96
C LYS A 72 -8.78 7.38 5.40
N VAL A 73 -8.05 6.66 6.25
CA VAL A 73 -7.80 7.08 7.65
C VAL A 73 -7.10 8.43 7.67
N ARG A 74 -6.04 8.60 6.87
CA ARG A 74 -5.34 9.90 6.77
C ARG A 74 -6.27 11.03 6.33
N GLN A 75 -7.15 10.77 5.36
CA GLN A 75 -8.13 11.76 4.92
C GLN A 75 -9.09 12.14 6.06
N LEU A 76 -9.63 11.14 6.76
CA LEU A 76 -10.56 11.35 7.87
C LEU A 76 -9.92 12.11 9.03
N GLU A 77 -8.64 11.84 9.34
CA GLU A 77 -7.88 12.58 10.35
C GLU A 77 -7.78 14.06 9.99
N VAL A 78 -7.45 14.36 8.73
CA VAL A 78 -7.38 15.75 8.24
C VAL A 78 -8.75 16.43 8.31
N GLU A 79 -9.81 15.77 7.86
CA GLU A 79 -11.18 16.30 7.91
C GLU A 79 -11.62 16.57 9.35
N ARG A 80 -11.37 15.63 10.26
CA ARG A 80 -11.66 15.78 11.69
C ARG A 80 -10.90 16.97 12.29
N ASP A 81 -9.65 17.16 11.92
CA ASP A 81 -8.83 18.26 12.43
C ASP A 81 -9.31 19.61 11.93
N ILE A 82 -9.73 19.71 10.67
CA ILE A 82 -10.33 20.93 10.11
C ILE A 82 -11.62 21.26 10.85
N LEU A 83 -12.53 20.28 11.00
CA LEU A 83 -13.79 20.47 11.70
C LEU A 83 -13.59 20.86 13.16
N SER A 84 -12.63 20.23 13.84
CA SER A 84 -12.30 20.54 15.24
C SER A 84 -11.78 21.97 15.39
N LYS A 85 -10.91 22.42 14.47
CA LYS A 85 -10.41 23.80 14.44
C LYS A 85 -11.54 24.80 14.14
N ALA A 86 -12.42 24.48 13.19
CA ALA A 86 -13.58 25.31 12.87
C ALA A 86 -14.52 25.44 14.08
N ALA A 87 -14.87 24.33 14.73
CA ALA A 87 -15.71 24.33 15.93
C ALA A 87 -15.10 25.16 17.07
N ALA A 88 -13.78 25.02 17.31
CA ALA A 88 -13.08 25.83 18.30
C ALA A 88 -13.07 27.33 17.94
N TRP A 89 -12.93 27.68 16.66
CA TRP A 89 -13.03 29.06 16.19
C TRP A 89 -14.43 29.62 16.41
N PHE A 90 -15.48 28.89 16.00
CA PHE A 90 -16.87 29.31 16.21
C PHE A 90 -17.23 29.48 17.69
N ALA A 91 -16.83 28.55 18.55
CA ALA A 91 -17.11 28.62 19.99
C ALA A 91 -16.50 29.87 20.66
N ARG A 92 -15.34 30.33 20.16
CA ARG A 92 -14.70 31.59 20.56
C ARG A 92 -15.45 32.82 20.02
N GLU A 93 -15.82 32.80 18.74
CA GLU A 93 -16.47 33.93 18.08
C GLU A 93 -17.90 34.18 18.59
N THR A 94 -18.66 33.12 18.89
CA THR A 94 -20.05 33.24 19.36
C THR A 94 -20.16 33.44 20.88
N GLY A 95 -19.05 33.70 21.58
CA GLY A 95 -19.03 34.04 23.01
C GLY A 95 -19.51 32.93 23.96
N THR A 96 -19.60 31.68 23.50
CA THR A 96 -20.03 30.55 24.34
C THR A 96 -19.00 30.13 25.39
N VAL A 97 -17.77 30.62 25.26
CA VAL A 97 -16.75 30.58 26.31
C VAL A 97 -16.45 32.02 26.72
N PRO A 98 -16.70 32.43 27.98
CA PRO A 98 -16.40 33.78 28.41
C PRO A 98 -14.88 34.00 28.31
N ASP A 99 -14.52 35.12 27.68
CA ASP A 99 -13.15 35.63 27.66
C ASP A 99 -12.69 35.81 29.10
N LYS A 100 -11.79 34.95 29.57
CA LYS A 100 -11.06 35.19 30.83
C LYS A 100 -9.98 36.24 30.55
N GLY A 101 -10.43 37.43 30.17
CA GLY A 101 -9.63 38.63 30.16
C GLY A 101 -9.43 39.09 31.60
N SER A 102 -8.16 39.25 31.97
CA SER A 102 -7.63 39.93 33.14
C SER A 102 -8.58 40.88 33.87
N SER A 103 -8.72 40.69 35.17
CA SER A 103 -8.89 41.81 36.11
C SER A 103 -7.74 41.79 37.11
N SER A 104 -7.24 42.98 37.39
CA SER A 104 -6.07 43.38 38.19
C SER A 104 -5.88 42.71 39.55
#